data_AF-A0A2R7SVB6-F1
#
_entry.id   AF-A0A2R7SVB6-F1
#
_cell.length_a   1.000
_cell.length_b   1.000
_cell.length_c   1.000
_cell.angle_alpha   90.00
_cell.angle_beta   90.00
_cell.angle_gamma   90.00
#
_symmetry.space_group_name_H-M   'P 1'
#
loop_
_entity.id
_entity.type
_entity.pdbx_description
1 polymer ?
#
loop_
_entity_poly.entity_id
_entity_poly.type
_entity_poly.pdbx_seq_one_letter_code
_entity_poly.pdbx_strand_id
1 'polypeptide(L)'
;MASAEIAFWVVALLVVLALLFDFMNGFHDAANSIATVVSTGVLKPQQAVLFAAFFNVLAIAFFQLKVAATIGKGIVEPGIVDHHVVFGALIGAIAWNAITWWRGIPSSSSHALIGGIAGAVVSKAGPEALIAGGIWK
;
A
#
# COMPACT_ATOMS: atom_id res chain seq x y z
N MET A 1 -30.31 -5.21 -3.81
CA MET A 1 -28.98 -4.69 -3.44
C MET A 1 -29.21 -3.38 -2.73
N ALA A 2 -28.96 -3.30 -1.43
CA ALA A 2 -29.04 -2.03 -0.72
C ALA A 2 -27.92 -1.13 -1.27
N SER A 3 -28.28 -0.05 -1.95
CA SER A 3 -27.34 1.01 -2.31
C SER A 3 -26.80 1.57 -1.00
N ALA A 4 -25.54 1.29 -0.71
CA ALA A 4 -24.84 1.98 0.37
C ALA A 4 -24.76 3.45 -0.03
N GLU A 5 -25.58 4.29 0.59
CA GLU A 5 -25.50 5.75 0.52
C GLU A 5 -24.21 6.18 1.23
N ILE A 6 -23.06 6.03 0.56
CA ILE A 6 -21.78 6.51 1.07
C ILE A 6 -21.71 8.01 0.79
N ALA A 7 -21.65 8.81 1.85
CA ALA A 7 -21.51 10.24 1.71
C ALA A 7 -20.20 10.58 0.96
N PHE A 8 -20.26 11.57 0.05
CA PHE A 8 -19.12 11.96 -0.77
C PHE A 8 -17.84 12.24 0.03
N TRP A 9 -17.97 12.85 1.21
CA TRP A 9 -16.83 13.16 2.08
C TRP A 9 -16.09 11.91 2.56
N VAL A 10 -16.80 10.78 2.75
CA VAL A 10 -16.20 9.50 3.15
C VAL A 10 -15.29 8.98 2.04
N VAL A 11 -15.78 9.02 0.79
CA VAL A 11 -14.99 8.62 -0.38
C VAL A 11 -13.80 9.54 -0.55
N ALA A 12 -13.99 10.85 -0.43
CA ALA A 12 -12.90 11.82 -0.53
C ALA A 12 -11.81 11.55 0.52
N LEU A 13 -12.19 11.26 1.76
CA LEU A 13 -11.24 10.91 2.82
C LEU A 13 -10.51 9.60 2.51
N LEU A 14 -11.20 8.61 1.96
CA LEU A 14 -10.61 7.34 1.51
C LEU A 14 -9.55 7.55 0.44
N VAL A 15 -9.83 8.42 -0.55
CA VAL A 15 -8.88 8.79 -1.59
C VAL A 15 -7.66 9.50 -0.99
N VAL A 16 -7.86 10.42 -0.05
CA VAL A 16 -6.74 11.09 0.64
C VAL A 16 -5.86 10.08 1.38
N LEU A 17 -6.45 9.11 2.09
CA LEU A 17 -5.70 8.03 2.74
C LEU A 17 -4.97 7.13 1.74
N ALA A 18 -5.60 6.79 0.62
CA ALA A 18 -4.96 6.00 -0.42
C ALA A 18 -3.74 6.73 -1.03
N LEU A 19 -3.86 8.04 -1.29
CA LEU A 19 -2.75 8.86 -1.75
C LEU A 19 -1.65 9.00 -0.70
N LEU A 20 -2.00 9.10 0.57
CA LEU A 20 -1.03 9.11 1.67
C LEU A 20 -0.26 7.79 1.75
N PHE A 21 -0.95 6.65 1.64
CA PHE A 21 -0.32 5.34 1.57
C PHE A 21 0.60 5.22 0.35
N ASP A 22 0.16 5.66 -0.82
CA ASP A 22 0.95 5.61 -2.06
C ASP A 22 2.21 6.48 -1.98
N PHE A 23 2.10 7.67 -1.38
CA PHE A 23 3.25 8.52 -1.09
C PHE A 23 4.25 7.83 -0.16
N MET A 24 3.78 7.22 0.94
CA MET A 24 4.65 6.49 1.86
C MET A 24 5.29 5.28 1.19
N ASN A 25 4.55 4.59 0.32
CA ASN A 25 5.08 3.48 -0.47
C ASN A 25 6.24 3.95 -1.37
N GLY A 26 6.02 5.01 -2.15
CA GLY A 26 7.07 5.61 -2.97
C GLY A 26 8.27 6.09 -2.15
N PHE A 27 8.05 6.62 -0.95
CA PHE A 27 9.12 7.04 -0.05
C PHE A 27 10.03 5.88 0.39
N HIS A 28 9.44 4.76 0.81
CA HIS A 28 10.18 3.54 1.19
C HIS A 28 10.92 2.93 -0.01
N ASP A 29 10.24 2.81 -1.15
CA ASP A 29 10.81 2.17 -2.34
C ASP A 29 11.90 3.03 -3.00
N ALA A 30 11.75 4.36 -3.00
CA ALA A 30 12.76 5.28 -3.50
C ALA A 30 14.08 5.07 -2.76
N ALA A 31 14.06 4.98 -1.43
CA ALA A 31 15.26 4.74 -0.63
C ALA A 31 15.98 3.44 -1.03
N ASN A 32 15.22 2.37 -1.26
CA ASN A 32 15.77 1.08 -1.72
C ASN A 32 16.41 1.19 -3.11
N SER A 33 15.80 1.95 -4.03
CA SER A 33 16.27 2.08 -5.41
C SER A 33 17.50 2.97 -5.59
N ILE A 34 17.69 3.96 -4.72
CA ILE A 34 18.77 4.96 -4.86
C ILE A 34 19.97 4.73 -3.95
N ALA A 35 19.86 3.82 -2.96
CA ALA A 35 20.89 3.61 -1.96
C ALA A 35 22.27 3.32 -2.57
N THR A 36 22.32 2.50 -3.63
CA THR A 36 23.57 2.11 -4.31
C THR A 36 24.23 3.29 -5.03
N VAL A 37 23.50 4.03 -5.85
CA VAL A 37 24.05 5.17 -6.63
C VAL A 37 24.44 6.35 -5.76
N VAL A 38 23.78 6.54 -4.62
CA VAL A 38 24.12 7.58 -3.65
C VAL A 38 25.33 7.18 -2.80
N SER A 39 25.38 5.94 -2.29
CA SER A 39 26.50 5.46 -1.46
C SER A 39 27.81 5.32 -2.22
N THR A 40 27.74 5.01 -3.52
CA THR A 40 28.92 4.95 -4.41
C THR A 40 29.35 6.33 -4.92
N GLY A 41 28.60 7.39 -4.63
CA GLY A 41 28.92 8.75 -5.05
C GLY A 41 28.66 9.05 -6.53
N VAL A 42 27.97 8.17 -7.26
CA VAL A 42 27.63 8.36 -8.67
C VAL A 42 26.66 9.53 -8.85
N LEU A 43 25.66 9.63 -7.97
CA LEU A 43 24.68 10.72 -7.98
C LEU A 43 24.58 11.38 -6.60
N LYS A 44 24.36 12.70 -6.58
CA LYS A 44 23.95 13.39 -5.34
C LYS A 44 22.55 12.92 -4.94
N PRO A 45 22.21 12.89 -3.63
CA PRO A 45 20.89 12.43 -3.16
C PRO A 45 19.70 13.06 -3.90
N GLN A 46 19.74 14.38 -4.13
CA GLN A 46 18.68 15.11 -4.84
C GLN A 46 18.51 14.63 -6.30
N GLN A 47 19.62 14.37 -7.00
CA GLN A 47 19.60 13.89 -8.37
C GLN A 47 19.03 12.46 -8.43
N ALA A 48 19.41 11.61 -7.47
CA ALA A 48 18.93 10.25 -7.39
C ALA A 48 17.41 10.19 -7.12
N VAL A 49 16.89 11.04 -6.23
CA VAL A 49 15.44 11.16 -5.99
C VAL A 49 14.70 11.64 -7.23
N LEU A 50 15.21 12.66 -7.93
CA LEU A 50 14.58 13.15 -9.16
C LEU A 50 14.56 12.07 -10.25
N PHE A 51 15.65 11.32 -10.37
CA PHE A 51 15.77 10.19 -11.29
C PHE A 51 14.76 9.09 -10.95
N ALA A 52 14.68 8.69 -9.67
CA ALA A 52 13.70 7.70 -9.21
C ALA A 52 12.25 8.13 -9.48
N ALA A 53 11.92 9.41 -9.21
CA ALA A 53 10.60 9.96 -9.48
C ALA A 53 10.25 9.93 -10.98
N PHE A 54 11.18 10.36 -11.84
CA PHE A 54 10.99 10.35 -13.29
C PHE A 54 10.72 8.93 -13.82
N PHE A 55 11.55 7.95 -13.44
CA PHE A 55 11.38 6.58 -13.92
C PHE A 55 10.17 5.86 -13.32
N ASN A 56 9.76 6.18 -12.08
CA ASN A 56 8.51 5.66 -11.51
C ASN A 56 7.28 6.13 -12.31
N VAL A 57 7.23 7.41 -12.69
CA VAL A 57 6.15 7.93 -13.54
C VAL A 57 6.21 7.32 -14.93
N LEU A 58 7.40 7.26 -15.52
CA LEU A 58 7.61 6.69 -16.85
C LEU A 58 7.18 5.21 -16.92
N ALA A 59 7.41 4.44 -15.85
CA ALA A 59 7.06 3.03 -15.77
C ALA A 59 5.56 2.77 -15.98
N ILE A 60 4.68 3.70 -15.60
CA ILE A 60 3.23 3.57 -15.79
C ILE A 60 2.86 3.42 -17.28
N ALA A 61 3.63 4.04 -18.18
CA ALA A 61 3.39 3.95 -19.63
C ALA A 61 3.81 2.60 -20.24
N PHE A 62 4.71 1.85 -19.60
CA PHE A 62 5.31 0.64 -20.16
C PHE A 62 4.93 -0.64 -19.41
N PHE A 63 4.60 -0.55 -18.12
CA PHE A 63 4.35 -1.70 -17.26
C PHE A 63 2.88 -1.79 -16.84
N GLN A 64 2.36 -3.02 -16.81
CA GLN A 64 1.01 -3.30 -16.33
C GLN A 64 0.96 -3.31 -14.80
N LEU A 65 -0.11 -2.75 -14.22
CA LEU A 65 -0.37 -2.66 -12.78
C LEU A 65 -0.81 -4.01 -12.17
N LYS A 66 0.00 -5.06 -12.34
CA LYS A 66 -0.32 -6.44 -11.92
C LYS A 66 -0.46 -6.60 -10.40
N VAL A 67 0.29 -5.84 -9.61
CA VAL A 67 0.27 -5.92 -8.13
C VAL A 67 -1.10 -5.51 -7.57
N ALA A 68 -1.73 -4.48 -8.14
CA ALA A 68 -3.07 -4.06 -7.73
C ALA A 68 -4.12 -5.17 -7.94
N ALA A 69 -3.99 -5.93 -9.02
CA ALA A 69 -4.88 -7.05 -9.32
C ALA A 69 -4.69 -8.23 -8.35
N THR A 70 -3.45 -8.46 -7.87
CA THR A 70 -3.12 -9.53 -6.92
C THR A 70 -3.57 -9.18 -5.50
N ILE A 71 -3.35 -7.94 -5.03
CA ILE A 71 -3.78 -7.53 -3.67
C ILE A 71 -5.32 -7.41 -3.59
N GLY A 72 -5.98 -7.01 -4.67
CA GLY A 72 -7.43 -6.82 -4.68
C GLY A 72 -8.25 -8.12 -4.71
N LYS A 73 -7.64 -9.30 -4.85
CA LYS A 73 -8.37 -10.56 -5.06
C LYS A 73 -7.78 -11.73 -4.29
N GLY A 74 -8.66 -12.53 -3.69
CA GLY A 74 -8.31 -13.86 -3.18
C GLY A 74 -7.65 -13.89 -1.81
N ILE A 75 -7.55 -12.74 -1.11
CA ILE A 75 -7.04 -12.64 0.28
C ILE A 75 -8.20 -12.73 1.30
N VAL A 76 -9.40 -12.30 0.89
CA VAL A 76 -10.58 -12.14 1.76
C VAL A 76 -11.81 -12.69 1.02
N GLU A 77 -12.76 -13.28 1.75
CA GLU A 77 -14.02 -13.72 1.16
C GLU A 77 -14.82 -12.57 0.50
N PRO A 78 -15.43 -12.81 -0.68
CA PRO A 78 -16.24 -11.80 -1.36
C PRO A 78 -17.40 -11.31 -0.49
N GLY A 79 -17.66 -10.00 -0.49
CA GLY A 79 -18.77 -9.39 0.25
C GLY A 79 -18.44 -8.91 1.65
N ILE A 80 -17.25 -9.23 2.19
CA ILE A 80 -16.81 -8.74 3.50
C ILE A 80 -16.16 -7.36 3.39
N VAL A 81 -15.46 -7.09 2.28
CA VAL A 81 -14.75 -5.83 2.06
C VAL A 81 -15.75 -4.70 1.79
N ASP A 82 -15.84 -3.77 2.73
CA ASP A 82 -16.55 -2.49 2.60
C ASP A 82 -15.60 -1.32 2.88
N HIS A 83 -16.12 -0.09 2.85
CA HIS A 83 -15.30 1.09 3.12
C HIS A 83 -14.63 1.07 4.50
N HIS A 84 -15.26 0.51 5.55
CA HIS A 84 -14.64 0.39 6.87
C HIS A 84 -13.41 -0.50 6.85
N VAL A 85 -13.48 -1.63 6.15
CA VAL A 85 -12.33 -2.53 5.98
C VAL A 85 -11.21 -1.82 5.23
N VAL A 86 -11.52 -1.07 4.18
CA VAL A 86 -10.49 -0.32 3.42
C VAL A 86 -9.86 0.78 4.28
N PHE A 87 -10.64 1.51 5.09
CA PHE A 87 -10.10 2.46 6.06
C PHE A 87 -9.14 1.80 7.05
N GLY A 88 -9.57 0.70 7.68
CA GLY A 88 -8.75 -0.04 8.64
C GLY A 88 -7.46 -0.56 7.99
N ALA A 89 -7.55 -1.07 6.76
CA ALA A 89 -6.41 -1.55 6.01
C ALA A 89 -5.39 -0.44 5.72
N LEU A 90 -5.84 0.70 5.20
CA LEU A 90 -4.96 1.83 4.88
C LEU A 90 -4.33 2.42 6.15
N ILE A 91 -5.12 2.63 7.21
CA ILE A 91 -4.60 3.17 8.48
C ILE A 91 -3.56 2.20 9.08
N GLY A 92 -3.85 0.90 9.10
CA GLY A 92 -2.92 -0.11 9.61
C GLY A 92 -1.62 -0.15 8.80
N ALA A 93 -1.72 -0.12 7.47
CA ALA A 93 -0.56 -0.13 6.59
C ALA A 93 0.28 1.15 6.71
N ILE A 94 -0.36 2.32 6.76
CA ILE A 94 0.28 3.63 6.97
C ILE A 94 0.99 3.67 8.32
N ALA A 95 0.30 3.26 9.39
CA ALA A 95 0.88 3.23 10.72
C ALA A 95 2.12 2.32 10.77
N TRP A 96 2.03 1.13 10.16
CA TRP A 96 3.18 0.22 10.07
C TRP A 96 4.34 0.82 9.26
N ASN A 97 4.05 1.42 8.10
CA ASN A 97 5.05 2.09 7.28
C ASN A 97 5.72 3.26 8.02
N ALA A 98 4.98 3.99 8.88
CA ALA A 98 5.53 5.08 9.67
C ALA A 98 6.45 4.55 10.78
N ILE A 99 6.06 3.47 11.44
CA ILE A 99 6.84 2.80 12.49
C ILE A 99 8.16 2.26 11.91
N THR A 100 8.09 1.54 10.79
CA THR A 100 9.29 0.94 10.18
C THR A 100 10.23 2.00 9.64
N TRP A 101 9.69 3.06 9.04
CA TRP A 101 10.48 4.22 8.63
C TRP A 101 11.18 4.88 9.82
N TRP A 102 10.46 5.18 10.89
CA TRP A 102 11.02 5.83 12.08
C TRP A 102 12.14 5.00 12.71
N ARG A 103 12.05 3.67 12.62
CA ARG A 103 13.07 2.73 13.11
C ARG A 103 14.15 2.40 12.08
N GLY A 104 14.11 2.96 10.87
CA GLY A 104 15.05 2.65 9.79
C GLY A 104 15.01 1.20 9.31
N ILE A 105 13.89 0.51 9.49
CA ILE A 105 13.72 -0.90 9.11
C ILE A 105 13.21 -0.93 7.66
N PRO A 106 13.92 -1.58 6.72
CA PRO A 106 13.41 -1.78 5.37
C PRO A 106 12.16 -2.64 5.44
N SER A 107 11.04 -2.14 4.90
CA SER A 107 9.74 -2.80 4.95
C SER A 107 9.05 -2.77 3.59
N SER A 108 8.20 -3.76 3.34
CA SER A 108 7.39 -3.84 2.14
C SER A 108 6.00 -3.28 2.40
N SER A 109 5.65 -2.17 1.74
CA SER A 109 4.31 -1.57 1.86
C SER A 109 3.20 -2.50 1.35
N SER A 110 3.47 -3.34 0.36
CA SER A 110 2.53 -4.36 -0.11
C SER A 110 2.16 -5.35 1.00
N HIS A 111 3.15 -5.82 1.76
CA HIS A 111 2.90 -6.69 2.92
C HIS A 111 2.25 -5.92 4.07
N ALA A 112 2.60 -4.65 4.27
CA ALA A 112 1.91 -3.79 5.23
C ALA A 112 0.42 -3.65 4.89
N LEU A 113 0.08 -3.51 3.61
CA LEU A 113 -1.29 -3.45 3.13
C LEU A 113 -2.03 -4.78 3.30
N ILE A 114 -1.40 -5.91 2.96
CA ILE A 114 -1.98 -7.24 3.20
C ILE A 114 -2.25 -7.45 4.70
N GLY A 115 -1.29 -7.09 5.56
CA GLY A 115 -1.46 -7.14 7.02
C GLY A 115 -2.57 -6.22 7.52
N GLY A 116 -2.68 -5.01 6.96
CA GLY A 116 -3.77 -4.08 7.25
C GLY A 116 -5.14 -4.66 6.86
N ILE A 117 -5.26 -5.21 5.65
CA ILE A 117 -6.49 -5.88 5.18
C ILE A 117 -6.83 -7.04 6.13
N ALA A 118 -5.86 -7.90 6.44
CA ALA A 118 -6.06 -9.05 7.32
C ALA A 118 -6.56 -8.61 8.71
N GLY A 119 -5.91 -7.61 9.33
CA GLY A 119 -6.31 -7.09 10.64
C GLY A 119 -7.71 -6.47 10.65
N ALA A 120 -8.04 -5.69 9.61
CA ALA A 120 -9.36 -5.08 9.48
C ALA A 120 -10.46 -6.12 9.27
N VAL A 121 -10.20 -7.16 8.47
CA VAL A 121 -11.14 -8.26 8.23
C VAL A 121 -11.33 -9.12 9.47
N VAL A 122 -10.25 -9.51 10.15
CA VAL A 122 -10.33 -10.28 11.40
C VAL A 122 -11.18 -9.54 12.43
N SER A 123 -11.02 -8.23 12.52
CA SER A 123 -11.77 -7.38 13.44
C SER A 123 -13.27 -7.28 13.08
N LYS A 124 -13.62 -7.38 11.79
CA LYS A 124 -15.00 -7.27 11.31
C LYS A 124 -15.75 -8.60 11.27
N ALA A 125 -15.09 -9.65 10.79
CA ALA A 125 -15.73 -10.90 10.37
C ALA A 125 -15.00 -12.16 10.86
N GLY A 126 -14.00 -12.02 11.73
CA GLY A 126 -13.24 -13.15 12.27
C GLY A 126 -12.12 -13.64 11.34
N PRO A 127 -11.19 -14.46 11.86
CA PRO A 127 -10.07 -15.02 11.09
C PRO A 127 -10.50 -16.00 9.98
N GLU A 128 -11.68 -16.61 10.09
CA GLU A 128 -12.27 -17.52 9.10
C GLU A 128 -12.55 -16.84 7.74
N ALA A 129 -12.76 -15.52 7.75
CA ALA A 129 -12.98 -14.70 6.56
C ALA A 129 -11.72 -14.52 5.69
N LEU A 130 -10.56 -14.98 6.16
CA LEU A 130 -9.29 -14.89 5.46
C LEU A 130 -9.03 -16.12 4.59
N ILE A 131 -8.60 -15.88 3.36
CA ILE A 131 -8.27 -16.94 2.41
C ILE A 131 -6.76 -17.19 2.50
N ALA A 132 -6.36 -18.19 3.28
CA ALA A 132 -4.96 -18.55 3.50
C ALA A 132 -4.18 -18.78 2.18
N GLY A 133 -4.84 -19.39 1.17
CA GLY A 133 -4.22 -19.64 -0.13
C GLY A 133 -3.93 -18.40 -0.96
N GLY A 134 -4.53 -17.24 -0.66
CA GLY A 134 -4.15 -15.97 -1.27
C GLY A 134 -3.14 -15.17 -0.45
N ILE A 135 -3.14 -15.36 0.88
CA ILE A 135 -2.18 -14.71 1.78
C ILE A 135 -0.77 -15.28 1.60
N TRP A 136 -0.65 -16.60 1.38
CA TRP A 136 0.63 -17.29 1.29
C TRP A 136 1.25 -17.35 -0.12
N LYS A 137 0.68 -16.63 -1.10
CA LYS A 137 1.23 -16.53 -2.45
C LYS A 137 2.25 -15.40 -2.56
#